data_AF-A0A1J3CEP7-F1
#
_entry.id   AF-A0A1J3CEP7-F1
#
_cell.length_a   1.000
_cell.length_b   1.000
_cell.length_c   1.000
_cell.angle_alpha   90.00
_cell.angle_beta   90.00
_cell.angle_gamma   90.00
#
_symmetry.space_group_name_H-M   'P 1'
#
loop_
_entity.id
_entity.type
_entity.pdbx_description
1 polymer ?
#
loop_
_entity_poly.entity_id
_entity_poly.type
_entity_poly.pdbx_seq_one_letter_code
_entity_poly.pdbx_strand_id
1 'polypeptide(L)'
;RKAQRFIKSLPFSKGTHFSQLYPHANPLAIDLLKRMLVFDPTKRISVTDALLHPYMAGLMEPRCSRTENVPVSLDILEDMEESVIREMMWEEMLHYLPQA
;
A
#
# COMPACT_ATOMS: atom_id res chain seq x y z
N ARG A 1 -17.87 -4.12 15.41
CA ARG A 1 -18.15 -3.40 16.70
C ARG A 1 -17.19 -3.75 17.84
N LYS A 2 -16.64 -4.98 17.95
CA LYS A 2 -15.65 -5.35 18.98
C LYS A 2 -14.42 -4.41 18.99
N ALA A 3 -13.84 -4.12 17.82
CA ALA A 3 -12.70 -3.21 17.67
C ALA A 3 -12.95 -1.79 18.20
N GLN A 4 -14.11 -1.19 17.91
CA GLN A 4 -14.45 0.14 18.40
C GLN A 4 -14.58 0.20 19.92
N ARG A 5 -15.14 -0.84 20.55
CA ARG A 5 -15.23 -0.92 22.01
C ARG A 5 -13.85 -1.05 22.65
N PHE A 6 -12.98 -1.87 22.05
CA PHE A 6 -11.60 -2.02 22.50
C PHE A 6 -10.82 -0.70 22.43
N ILE A 7 -10.87 0.03 21.31
CA ILE A 7 -10.24 1.34 21.17
C ILE A 7 -10.77 2.32 22.24
N LYS A 8 -12.08 2.33 22.50
CA LYS A 8 -12.70 3.20 23.52
C LYS A 8 -12.35 2.82 24.96
N SER A 9 -11.95 1.57 25.22
CA SER A 9 -11.52 1.14 26.56
C SER A 9 -10.07 1.48 26.88
N LEU A 10 -9.27 1.86 25.88
CA LEU A 10 -7.89 2.26 26.10
C LEU A 10 -7.83 3.65 26.75
N PRO A 11 -6.87 3.91 27.66
CA PRO A 11 -6.64 5.25 28.17
C PRO A 11 -6.25 6.20 27.03
N PHE A 12 -6.57 7.49 27.18
CA PHE A 12 -6.18 8.49 26.21
C PHE A 12 -4.66 8.58 26.11
N SER A 13 -4.15 8.54 24.87
CA SER A 13 -2.73 8.76 24.56
C SER A 13 -2.60 9.87 23.53
N LYS A 14 -1.77 10.86 23.83
CA LYS A 14 -1.44 11.93 22.89
C LYS A 14 -0.37 11.40 21.93
N GLY A 15 -0.61 11.54 20.62
CA GLY A 15 0.40 11.21 19.62
C GLY A 15 1.68 12.02 19.80
N THR A 16 2.83 11.37 19.64
CA THR A 16 4.15 12.04 19.66
C THR A 16 4.40 12.71 18.31
N HIS A 17 4.88 13.96 18.34
CA HIS A 17 5.31 14.62 17.12
C HIS A 17 6.55 13.94 16.54
N PHE A 18 6.53 13.56 15.27
CA PHE A 18 7.67 12.89 14.63
C PHE A 18 8.95 13.74 14.63
N SER A 19 8.86 15.07 14.68
CA SER A 19 10.03 15.94 14.83
C SER A 19 10.75 15.76 16.17
N GLN A 20 10.05 15.30 17.21
CA GLN A 20 10.67 14.96 18.49
C GLN A 20 11.36 13.59 18.44
N LEU A 21 10.79 12.63 17.69
CA LEU A 21 11.38 11.31 17.50
C LEU A 21 12.58 11.35 16.55
N TYR A 22 12.54 12.23 15.54
CA TYR A 22 13.57 12.35 14.52
C TYR A 22 14.03 13.82 14.38
N PRO A 23 14.81 14.37 15.33
CA PRO A 23 15.18 15.79 15.36
C PRO A 23 16.03 16.24 14.17
N HIS A 24 16.76 15.33 13.56
CA HIS A 24 17.70 15.62 12.46
C HIS A 24 17.14 15.25 11.08
N ALA A 25 15.90 14.77 11.01
CA ALA A 25 15.29 14.39 9.74
C ALA A 25 14.90 15.64 8.92
N ASN A 26 14.91 15.50 7.60
CA ASN A 26 14.42 16.52 6.69
C ASN A 26 12.94 16.84 7.02
N PRO A 27 12.55 18.11 7.22
CA PRO A 27 11.17 18.49 7.49
C PRO A 27 10.17 17.97 6.46
N LEU A 28 10.55 17.89 5.18
CA LEU A 28 9.71 17.34 4.11
C LEU A 28 9.52 15.83 4.23
N ALA A 29 10.53 15.10 4.72
CA ALA A 29 10.40 13.67 5.02
C ALA A 29 9.40 13.46 6.17
N ILE A 30 9.48 14.31 7.19
CA ILE A 30 8.56 14.28 8.33
C ILE A 30 7.13 14.62 7.90
N ASP A 31 6.93 15.57 6.97
CA ASP A 31 5.60 15.86 6.42
C ASP A 31 5.03 14.65 5.66
N LEU A 32 5.82 14.05 4.78
CA LEU A 32 5.38 12.87 4.04
C LEU A 32 5.02 11.70 4.98
N LEU A 33 5.86 11.44 5.98
CA LEU A 33 5.65 10.40 6.97
C LEU A 33 4.35 10.60 7.75
N LYS A 34 4.01 11.84 8.12
CA LYS A 34 2.74 12.18 8.78
C LYS A 34 1.53 11.84 7.92
N ARG A 35 1.62 12.06 6.60
CA ARG A 35 0.55 11.77 5.65
C ARG A 35 0.40 10.28 5.35
N MET A 36 1.47 9.50 5.50
CA MET A 36 1.46 8.03 5.37
C MET A 36 0.96 7.31 6.62
N LEU A 37 1.39 7.74 7.81
CA LEU A 37 1.07 7.10 9.09
C LEU A 37 -0.18 7.67 9.74
N VAL A 38 -1.25 7.80 8.96
CA VAL A 38 -2.57 8.22 9.45
C VAL A 38 -3.39 7.01 9.89
N PHE A 39 -4.04 7.12 11.05
CA PHE A 39 -4.86 6.05 11.63
C PHE A 39 -6.07 5.71 10.74
N ASP A 40 -6.74 6.73 10.24
CA ASP A 40 -7.85 6.58 9.31
C ASP A 40 -7.32 6.30 7.90
N PRO A 41 -7.53 5.08 7.35
CA PRO A 41 -7.00 4.72 6.04
C PRO A 41 -7.58 5.58 4.92
N THR A 42 -8.79 6.12 5.08
CA THR A 42 -9.44 6.97 4.07
C THR A 42 -8.77 8.34 3.93
N LYS A 43 -8.02 8.77 4.95
CA LYS A 43 -7.27 10.03 4.99
C LYS A 43 -5.78 9.85 4.70
N ARG A 44 -5.33 8.62 4.53
CA ARG A 44 -3.94 8.30 4.21
C ARG A 44 -3.65 8.78 2.78
N ILE A 45 -2.48 9.37 2.58
CA ILE A 45 -2.02 9.81 1.26
C ILE A 45 -2.03 8.64 0.26
N SER A 46 -2.47 8.90 -0.96
CA SER A 46 -2.40 7.92 -2.05
C SER A 46 -0.94 7.71 -2.49
N VAL A 47 -0.67 6.58 -3.15
CA VAL A 47 0.67 6.33 -3.71
C VAL A 47 1.05 7.41 -4.73
N THR A 48 0.10 7.83 -5.56
CA THR A 48 0.30 8.87 -6.58
C THR A 48 0.66 10.20 -5.93
N ASP A 49 -0.10 10.63 -4.92
CA ASP A 49 0.17 11.89 -4.21
C ASP A 49 1.49 11.84 -3.42
N ALA A 50 1.85 10.67 -2.89
CA ALA A 50 3.12 10.47 -2.19
C ALA A 50 4.31 10.61 -3.15
N LEU A 51 4.22 10.07 -4.36
CA LEU A 51 5.25 10.21 -5.40
C LEU A 51 5.39 11.65 -5.89
N LEU A 52 4.30 12.43 -5.90
CA LEU A 52 4.29 13.85 -6.24
C LEU A 52 4.74 14.77 -5.09
N HIS A 53 4.99 14.22 -3.91
CA HIS A 53 5.38 15.02 -2.74
C HIS A 53 6.76 15.69 -2.95
N PRO A 54 6.99 16.94 -2.49
CA PRO A 54 8.27 17.65 -2.68
C PRO A 54 9.49 16.89 -2.17
N TYR A 55 9.32 16.04 -1.16
CA TYR A 55 10.38 15.16 -0.67
C TYR A 55 10.87 14.13 -1.71
N MET A 56 9.99 13.71 -2.63
CA MET A 56 10.29 12.73 -3.70
C MET A 56 10.75 13.39 -5.01
N ALA A 57 10.77 14.72 -5.10
CA ALA A 57 11.07 15.45 -6.34
C ALA A 57 12.42 15.09 -6.96
N GLY A 58 13.43 14.76 -6.14
CA GLY A 58 14.76 14.34 -6.62
C GLY A 58 14.86 12.89 -7.10
N LEU A 59 13.82 12.08 -6.87
CA LEU A 59 13.80 10.64 -7.20
C LEU A 59 12.82 10.32 -8.34
N MET A 60 12.00 11.28 -8.76
CA MET A 60 10.96 11.04 -9.75
C MET A 60 11.57 10.98 -11.16
N GLU A 61 11.67 9.77 -11.72
CA GLU A 61 12.05 9.58 -13.11
C GLU A 61 10.84 9.63 -14.04
N PRO A 62 10.89 10.37 -15.18
CA PRO A 62 9.76 10.49 -16.12
C PRO A 62 9.26 9.16 -16.72
N ARG A 63 10.09 8.10 -16.65
CA ARG A 63 9.77 6.78 -17.19
C ARG A 63 8.93 5.93 -16.21
N CYS A 64 9.03 6.24 -14.91
CA CYS A 64 8.39 5.50 -13.82
C CYS A 64 6.93 5.95 -13.58
N SER A 65 6.48 7.02 -14.23
CA SER A 65 5.10 7.53 -14.11
C SER A 65 4.07 6.75 -14.95
N ARG A 66 4.48 5.72 -15.71
CA ARG A 66 3.57 4.86 -16.47
C ARG A 66 2.94 3.84 -15.53
N THR A 67 1.84 4.24 -14.89
CA THR A 67 0.90 3.30 -14.32
C THR A 67 0.03 2.78 -15.47
N GLU A 68 0.36 1.62 -16.02
CA GLU A 68 -0.61 0.90 -16.84
C GLU A 68 -1.72 0.42 -15.90
N ASN A 69 -2.86 1.11 -15.94
CA ASN A 69 -4.04 0.78 -15.14
C ASN A 69 -4.75 -0.44 -15.74
N VAL A 70 -4.03 -1.55 -15.90
CA VAL A 70 -4.65 -2.84 -16.21
C VAL A 70 -5.13 -3.40 -14.87
N PRO A 71 -6.46 -3.51 -14.65
CA PRO A 71 -6.96 -4.16 -13.45
C PRO A 71 -6.45 -5.59 -13.48
N VAL A 72 -5.64 -5.96 -12.48
CA VAL A 72 -5.26 -7.36 -12.29
C VAL A 72 -6.53 -8.08 -11.84
N SER A 73 -7.05 -8.96 -12.69
CA SER A 73 -8.06 -9.93 -12.28
C SER A 73 -7.33 -11.00 -11.46
N LEU A 74 -7.75 -11.12 -10.20
CA LEU A 74 -7.37 -12.22 -9.33
C LEU A 74 -8.64 -13.05 -9.15
N ASP A 75 -8.98 -13.84 -10.17
CA ASP A 75 -10.13 -14.76 -10.15
C ASP A 75 -9.85 -16.00 -9.29
N ILE A 76 -9.04 -15.84 -8.23
CA ILE A 76 -8.67 -16.87 -7.27
C ILE A 76 -9.43 -16.55 -5.98
N LEU A 77 -10.48 -17.32 -5.69
CA LEU A 77 -11.27 -17.18 -4.48
C LEU A 77 -10.67 -18.01 -3.34
N GLU A 78 -10.89 -17.56 -2.09
CA GLU A 78 -10.32 -18.18 -0.89
C GLU A 78 -10.85 -19.60 -0.63
N ASP A 79 -12.01 -19.95 -1.19
CA ASP A 79 -12.71 -21.22 -1.02
C ASP A 79 -12.54 -22.20 -2.19
N MET A 80 -11.62 -21.92 -3.12
CA MET A 80 -11.34 -22.81 -4.25
C MET A 80 -10.63 -24.10 -3.82
N GLU A 81 -11.03 -25.22 -4.44
CA GLU A 81 -10.35 -26.50 -4.22
C GLU A 81 -8.95 -26.50 -4.88
N GLU A 82 -7.99 -27.18 -4.26
CA GLU A 82 -6.62 -27.30 -4.77
C GLU A 82 -6.57 -27.81 -6.23
N SER A 83 -7.46 -28.74 -6.58
CA SER A 83 -7.60 -29.30 -7.93
C SER A 83 -7.83 -28.21 -8.98
N VAL A 84 -8.74 -27.28 -8.70
CA VAL A 84 -9.10 -26.18 -9.59
C VAL A 84 -7.95 -25.19 -9.72
N ILE A 85 -7.29 -24.85 -8.60
CA ILE A 85 -6.12 -23.95 -8.61
C ILE A 85 -4.99 -24.56 -9.45
N ARG A 86 -4.75 -25.87 -9.34
CA ARG A 86 -3.73 -26.57 -10.12
C ARG A 86 -4.01 -26.53 -11.62
N GLU A 87 -5.28 -26.69 -12.01
CA GLU A 87 -5.71 -26.59 -13.40
C GLU A 87 -5.52 -25.16 -13.93
N MET A 88 -5.94 -24.13 -13.19
CA MET A 88 -5.72 -22.72 -13.55
C MET A 88 -4.23 -22.39 -13.72
N MET A 89 -3.38 -22.87 -12.80
CA MET A 89 -1.93 -22.68 -12.92
C MET A 89 -1.37 -23.35 -14.18
N TRP A 90 -1.85 -24.55 -14.50
CA TRP A 90 -1.44 -25.28 -15.70
C TRP A 90 -1.85 -24.56 -16.99
N GLU A 91 -3.08 -24.04 -17.05
CA GLU A 91 -3.56 -23.24 -18.18
C GLU A 91 -2.74 -21.95 -18.37
N GLU A 92 -2.44 -21.24 -17.27
CA GLU A 92 -1.59 -20.04 -17.32
C GLU A 92 -0.17 -20.38 -17.81
N MET A 93 0.39 -21.51 -17.36
CA MET A 93 1.70 -21.99 -17.84
C MET A 93 1.67 -22.28 -19.35
N LEU A 94 0.64 -22.97 -19.86
CA LEU A 94 0.49 -23.26 -21.28
C LEU A 94 0.30 -21.99 -22.12
N HIS A 95 -0.39 -20.97 -21.60
CA HIS A 95 -0.58 -19.70 -22.28
C HIS A 95 0.77 -19.02 -22.61
N TYR A 96 1.71 -19.01 -21.67
CA TYR A 96 3.04 -18.43 -21.89
C TYR A 96 4.08 -19.41 -22.47
N LEU A 97 3.81 -20.73 -22.40
CA LEU A 97 4.69 -21.79 -22.92
C LEU A 97 3.93 -22.72 -23.89
N PRO A 98 3.52 -22.23 -25.08
CA PRO A 98 2.68 -23.00 -26.01
C PRO A 98 3.37 -24.19 -26.70
N GLN A 99 4.65 -24.46 -26.40
CA GLN A 99 5.46 -25.51 -27.03
C GLN A 99 5.88 -26.64 -26.06
N ALA A 100 5.34 -26.66 -24.84
CA ALA A 100 5.59 -27.71 -23.85
C ALA A 100 4.77 -28.97 -24.12
#